data_AF-A0A519LQH5-F1
#
_entry.id   AF-A0A519LQH5-F1
#
_cell.length_a   1.000
_cell.length_b   1.000
_cell.length_c   1.000
_cell.angle_alpha   90.00
_cell.angle_beta   90.00
_cell.angle_gamma   90.00
#
_symmetry.space_group_name_H-M   'P 1'
#
loop_
_entity.id
_entity.type
_entity.pdbx_description
1 polymer ?
#
loop_
_entity_poly.entity_id
_entity_poly.type
_entity_poly.pdbx_seq_one_letter_code
_entity_poly.pdbx_strand_id
1 'polypeptide(L)'
;MERAIKLKVRKELDGRQQFNIIKLKGSLISKGYTEIIHILDQDDEYHINSFETAIESRNEVKDFITAFIMSENLTDTVTVFK
;
A
#
# COMPACT_ATOMS: atom_id res chain seq x y z
N MET A 1 3.36 4.11 18.72
CA MET A 1 2.21 3.81 17.83
C MET A 1 2.73 2.99 16.64
N GLU A 2 2.73 1.66 16.73
CA GLU A 2 3.44 0.77 15.77
C GLU A 2 2.51 -0.18 15.00
N ARG A 3 1.22 0.18 14.86
CA ARG A 3 0.19 -0.70 14.23
C ARG A 3 -0.10 -0.39 12.76
N ALA A 4 0.57 0.61 12.19
CA ALA A 4 0.33 1.03 10.81
C ALA A 4 1.38 0.45 9.85
N ILE A 5 0.93 -0.05 8.71
CA ILE A 5 1.77 -0.30 7.53
C ILE A 5 1.70 0.95 6.67
N LYS A 6 2.86 1.46 6.23
CA LYS A 6 2.94 2.65 5.39
C LYS A 6 3.40 2.25 3.99
N LEU A 7 2.69 2.71 2.97
CA LEU A 7 3.05 2.55 1.57
C LEU A 7 3.38 3.91 0.97
N LYS A 8 4.58 4.04 0.44
CA LYS A 8 4.98 5.20 -0.36
C LYS A 8 4.57 4.95 -1.80
N VAL A 9 3.74 5.82 -2.35
CA VAL A 9 3.15 5.67 -3.69
C VAL A 9 3.45 6.93 -4.50
N ARG A 10 3.89 6.77 -5.76
CA ARG A 10 4.07 7.91 -6.67
C ARG A 10 2.75 8.62 -6.93
N LYS A 11 2.81 9.94 -7.07
CA LYS A 11 1.67 10.77 -7.49
C LYS A 11 1.40 10.65 -8.98
N GLU A 12 2.46 10.67 -9.81
CA GLU A 12 2.35 10.44 -11.24
C GLU A 12 2.28 8.93 -11.53
N LEU A 13 1.11 8.49 -12.00
CA LEU A 13 0.80 7.10 -12.31
C LEU A 13 0.20 7.03 -13.71
N ASP A 14 0.61 6.04 -14.50
CA ASP A 14 -0.13 5.69 -15.71
C ASP A 14 -1.46 4.97 -15.37
N GLY A 15 -2.36 4.83 -16.35
CA GLY A 15 -3.68 4.24 -16.13
C GLY A 15 -3.65 2.81 -15.58
N ARG A 16 -2.66 1.99 -15.99
CA ARG A 16 -2.48 0.63 -15.48
C ARG A 16 -1.95 0.64 -14.06
N GLN A 17 -0.98 1.50 -13.76
CA GLN A 17 -0.47 1.69 -12.40
C GLN A 17 -1.57 2.14 -11.45
N GLN A 18 -2.36 3.14 -11.84
CA GLN A 18 -3.48 3.64 -11.03
C GLN A 18 -4.51 2.55 -10.75
N PHE A 19 -4.91 1.77 -11.77
CA PHE A 19 -5.80 0.63 -11.61
C PHE A 19 -5.25 -0.41 -10.64
N ASN A 20 -3.96 -0.76 -10.77
CA ASN A 20 -3.33 -1.75 -9.91
C ASN A 20 -3.17 -1.27 -8.45
N ILE A 21 -2.94 0.02 -8.22
CA ILE A 21 -2.93 0.61 -6.87
C ILE A 21 -4.33 0.56 -6.25
N ILE A 22 -5.39 0.85 -7.01
CA ILE A 22 -6.78 0.72 -6.54
C ILE A 22 -7.07 -0.74 -6.18
N LYS A 23 -6.67 -1.69 -7.04
CA LYS A 23 -6.83 -3.13 -6.80
C LYS A 23 -6.08 -3.59 -5.56
N LEU A 24 -4.87 -3.10 -5.31
CA LEU A 24 -4.10 -3.38 -4.09
C LEU A 24 -4.87 -2.93 -2.84
N LYS A 25 -5.30 -1.66 -2.81
CA LYS A 25 -6.06 -1.09 -1.67
C LYS A 25 -7.37 -1.84 -1.44
N GLY A 26 -8.11 -2.12 -2.51
CA GLY A 26 -9.35 -2.90 -2.44
C GLY A 26 -9.13 -4.33 -1.93
N SER A 27 -8.05 -4.97 -2.36
CA SER A 27 -7.69 -6.32 -1.89
C SER A 27 -7.39 -6.33 -0.39
N LEU A 28 -6.64 -5.35 0.10
CA LEU A 28 -6.33 -5.21 1.54
C LEU A 28 -7.59 -5.05 2.38
N ILE A 29 -8.55 -4.23 1.93
CA ILE A 29 -9.83 -4.03 2.62
C ILE A 29 -10.68 -5.31 2.56
N SER A 30 -10.84 -5.91 1.38
CA SER A 30 -11.69 -7.09 1.19
C SER A 30 -11.22 -8.33 1.96
N LYS A 31 -9.91 -8.43 2.22
CA LYS A 31 -9.31 -9.52 2.99
C LYS A 31 -9.39 -9.29 4.51
N GLY A 32 -9.97 -8.16 4.94
CA GLY A 32 -10.07 -7.79 6.35
C GLY A 32 -8.73 -7.40 6.97
N TYR A 33 -7.71 -7.10 6.17
CA TYR A 33 -6.40 -6.74 6.68
C TYR A 33 -6.35 -5.33 7.23
N THR A 34 -7.23 -4.44 6.76
CA THR A 34 -7.28 -3.03 7.14
C THR A 34 -8.64 -2.40 6.85
N GLU A 35 -9.04 -1.44 7.68
CA GLU A 35 -10.34 -0.75 7.56
C GLU A 35 -10.19 0.78 7.44
N ILE A 36 -9.03 1.34 7.82
CA ILE A 36 -8.77 2.79 7.83
C ILE A 36 -7.49 3.09 7.04
N ILE A 37 -7.60 4.02 6.09
CA ILE A 37 -6.49 4.49 5.26
C ILE A 37 -6.30 6.00 5.50
N HIS A 38 -5.15 6.39 6.04
CA HIS A 38 -4.74 7.79 6.09
C HIS A 38 -3.78 8.09 4.94
N ILE A 39 -4.08 9.14 4.18
CA ILE A 39 -3.22 9.60 3.08
C ILE A 39 -2.54 10.88 3.52
N LEU A 40 -1.20 10.83 3.59
CA LEU A 40 -0.36 11.98 3.89
C LEU A 40 0.38 12.38 2.61
N ASP A 41 0.30 13.66 2.26
CA ASP A 41 1.13 14.21 1.20
C ASP A 41 2.58 14.29 1.70
N GLN A 42 3.51 13.60 1.03
CA GLN A 42 4.90 13.57 1.48
C GLN A 42 5.70 14.72 0.86
N ASP A 43 5.66 14.79 -0.48
CA ASP A 43 6.41 15.71 -1.32
C ASP A 43 5.79 15.74 -2.73
N ASP A 44 6.34 16.51 -3.67
CA ASP A 44 5.81 16.65 -5.04
C ASP A 44 5.72 15.34 -5.82
N GLU A 45 6.52 14.33 -5.48
CA GLU A 45 6.58 13.07 -6.21
C GLU A 45 5.75 11.97 -5.56
N TYR A 46 5.55 12.01 -4.23
CA TYR A 46 4.99 10.89 -3.47
C TYR A 46 3.95 11.28 -2.43
N HIS A 47 3.05 10.32 -2.17
CA HIS A 47 2.16 10.34 -1.01
C HIS A 47 2.32 9.04 -0.20
N ILE A 48 2.08 9.12 1.10
CA ILE A 48 2.10 7.97 2.01
C ILE A 48 0.67 7.53 2.30
N ASN A 49 0.36 6.26 2.04
CA ASN A 49 -0.87 5.62 2.50
C ASN A 49 -0.53 4.81 3.75
N SER A 50 -1.14 5.16 4.88
CA SER A 50 -1.02 4.42 6.14
C SER A 50 -2.25 3.56 6.35
N PHE A 51 -2.04 2.27 6.60
CA PHE A 51 -3.08 1.26 6.79
C PHE A 51 -2.99 0.73 8.21
N GLU A 52 -4.08 0.80 8.96
CA GLU A 52 -4.15 0.19 10.29
C GLU A 52 -4.44 -1.30 10.15
N THR A 53 -3.62 -2.14 10.79
CA THR A 53 -3.76 -3.60 10.77
C THR A 53 -3.47 -4.19 12.13
N ALA A 54 -4.02 -5.38 12.41
CA ALA A 54 -3.71 -6.13 13.61
C ALA A 54 -2.23 -6.55 13.60
N ILE A 55 -1.60 -6.56 14.78
CA ILE A 55 -0.17 -6.90 14.92
C ILE A 55 0.11 -8.32 14.44
N GLU A 56 -0.81 -9.24 14.71
CA GLU A 56 -0.75 -10.65 14.28
C GLU A 56 -0.75 -10.81 12.75
N SER A 57 -1.51 -9.98 12.03
CA SER A 57 -1.61 -10.02 10.58
C SER A 57 -0.51 -9.22 9.88
N ARG A 58 0.30 -8.45 10.62
CA ARG A 58 1.25 -7.49 10.02
C ARG A 58 2.25 -8.12 9.05
N ASN A 59 2.75 -9.31 9.38
CA ASN A 59 3.69 -10.01 8.50
C ASN A 59 2.98 -10.53 7.25
N GLU A 60 1.82 -11.18 7.42
CA GLU A 60 0.99 -11.65 6.30
C GLU A 60 0.64 -10.52 5.33
N VAL A 61 0.25 -9.35 5.86
CA VAL A 61 -0.07 -8.18 5.04
C VAL A 61 1.14 -7.66 4.29
N LYS A 62 2.32 -7.62 4.92
CA LYS A 62 3.57 -7.24 4.26
C LYS A 62 3.95 -8.21 3.15
N ASP A 63 3.81 -9.50 3.38
CA ASP A 63 4.11 -10.55 2.39
C ASP A 63 3.15 -10.45 1.21
N PHE A 64 1.85 -10.27 1.49
CA PHE A 64 0.83 -10.04 0.47
C PHE A 64 1.14 -8.81 -0.38
N ILE A 65 1.44 -7.66 0.24
CA ILE A 65 1.77 -6.42 -0.47
C ILE A 65 3.02 -6.63 -1.33
N THR A 66 4.06 -7.24 -0.78
CA THR A 66 5.32 -7.48 -1.49
C THR A 66 5.09 -8.39 -2.71
N ALA A 67 4.36 -9.49 -2.54
CA ALA A 67 4.01 -10.40 -3.63
C ALA A 67 3.17 -9.70 -4.70
N PHE A 68 2.21 -8.87 -4.30
CA PHE A 68 1.37 -8.11 -5.23
C PHE A 68 2.19 -7.10 -6.05
N ILE A 69 3.08 -6.35 -5.40
CA ILE A 69 3.95 -5.36 -6.06
C ILE A 69 4.82 -6.04 -7.11
N MET A 70 5.43 -7.19 -6.77
CA MET A 70 6.25 -7.96 -7.71
C MET A 70 5.42 -8.53 -8.87
N SER A 71 4.25 -9.11 -8.59
CA SER A 71 3.38 -9.72 -9.60
C SER A 71 2.82 -8.71 -10.61
N GLU A 72 2.53 -7.48 -10.15
CA GLU A 72 1.93 -6.43 -10.97
C GLU A 72 2.97 -5.44 -11.52
N ASN A 73 4.27 -5.73 -11.32
CA ASN A 73 5.42 -4.92 -11.73
C ASN A 73 5.33 -3.44 -11.26
N LEU A 74 4.97 -3.25 -9.99
CA LEU A 74 4.78 -1.93 -9.38
C LEU A 74 5.98 -1.46 -8.56
N THR A 75 7.13 -2.12 -8.69
CA THR A 75 8.32 -1.89 -7.85
C THR A 75 8.82 -0.45 -7.90
N ASP A 76 8.68 0.21 -9.05
CA ASP A 76 9.03 1.62 -9.23
C ASP A 76 7.93 2.59 -8.77
N THR A 77 6.73 2.09 -8.50
CA THR A 77 5.51 2.85 -8.27
C THR A 77 5.12 2.93 -6.79
N VAL A 78 5.22 1.80 -6.08
CA VAL A 78 4.88 1.69 -4.67
C VAL A 78 5.92 0.87 -3.92
N THR A 79 6.26 1.32 -2.73
CA THR A 79 7.19 0.63 -1.83
C THR A 79 6.65 0.63 -0.41
N VAL A 80 6.98 -0.42 0.35
CA VAL A 80 6.67 -0.47 1.78
C VAL A 80 7.65 0.46 2.50
N PHE A 81 7.11 1.51 3.13
CA PHE A 81 7.87 2.51 3.85
C PHE A 81 8.19 2.01 5.26
N LYS A 82 9.45 2.19 5.70
CA LYS A 82 9.97 1.68 6.98
C LYS A 82 9.53 2.52 8.17
#